data_AF-Q53NS8-F1
#
_entry.id   AF-Q53NS8-F1
#
_cell.length_a   1.000
_cell.length_b   1.000
_cell.length_c   1.000
_cell.angle_alpha   90.00
_cell.angle_beta   90.00
_cell.angle_gamma   90.00
#
_symmetry.space_group_name_H-M   'P 1'
#
loop_
_entity.id
_entity.type
_entity.pdbx_description
1 polymer ?
#
loop_
_entity_poly.entity_id
_entity_poly.type
_entity_poly.pdbx_seq_one_letter_code
_entity_poly.pdbx_strand_id
1 'polypeptide(L)' 'MVQASPFCGKPNEDASAHLQQFLEMCSSYIVKGVSPDAIRLRLFPFSLLGRAKQWFYANCAMVDT' A
#
# COMPACT_ATOMS: atom_id res chain seq x y z
N MET A 1 16.71 11.65 4.33
CA MET A 1 15.87 10.48 4.72
C MET A 1 14.58 10.61 3.92
N VAL A 2 14.29 9.69 3.01
CA VAL A 2 13.00 9.69 2.27
C VAL A 2 11.90 9.52 3.31
N GLN A 3 11.07 10.55 3.50
CA GLN A 3 9.86 10.40 4.29
C GLN A 3 8.91 9.50 3.51
N ALA A 4 8.76 8.26 3.94
CA ALA A 4 7.55 7.51 3.64
C ALA A 4 6.41 8.22 4.40
N SER A 5 5.65 9.07 3.71
CA SER A 5 4.41 9.63 4.25
C SER A 5 3.32 8.58 4.04
N PRO A 6 2.87 7.85 5.08
CA PRO A 6 1.84 6.84 4.91
C PRO A 6 0.49 7.52 4.62
N PHE A 7 -0.30 6.92 3.73
CA PHE A 7 -1.57 7.48 3.29
C PHE A 7 -2.67 7.25 4.32
N CYS A 8 -3.26 8.33 4.84
CA CYS A 8 -4.29 8.28 5.87
C CYS A 8 -5.72 8.27 5.30
N GLY A 9 -5.89 8.59 4.00
CA GLY A 9 -7.18 8.78 3.35
C GLY A 9 -7.82 10.13 3.70
N LYS A 10 -7.03 11.18 3.86
CA LYS A 10 -7.53 12.54 4.12
C LYS A 10 -7.86 13.25 2.80
N PRO A 11 -8.80 14.23 2.81
CA PRO A 11 -9.20 14.95 1.59
C PRO A 11 -8.08 15.75 0.92
N ASN A 12 -7.01 16.06 1.67
CA ASN A 12 -5.86 16.83 1.21
C ASN A 12 -4.67 15.96 0.78
N GLU A 13 -4.79 14.64 0.87
CA GLU A 13 -3.77 13.71 0.41
C GLU A 13 -4.04 13.31 -1.05
N ASP A 14 -3.00 13.29 -1.87
CA ASP A 14 -3.08 12.83 -3.25
C ASP A 14 -2.86 11.31 -3.33
N ALA A 15 -3.93 10.58 -3.62
CA ALA A 15 -3.89 9.12 -3.74
C ALA A 15 -3.04 8.64 -4.94
N SER A 16 -3.02 9.40 -6.04
CA SER A 16 -2.25 9.07 -7.24
C SER A 16 -0.75 9.23 -6.98
N ALA A 17 -0.37 10.33 -6.33
CA ALA A 17 1.02 10.56 -5.91
C ALA A 17 1.49 9.48 -4.91
N HIS A 18 0.64 9.10 -3.96
CA HIS A 18 0.92 7.99 -3.04
C HIS A 18 1.15 6.66 -3.78
N LEU A 19 0.27 6.32 -4.73
CA LEU A 19 0.40 5.09 -5.52
C LEU A 19 1.69 5.07 -6.34
N GLN A 20 2.04 6.19 -6.97
CA GLN A 20 3.28 6.29 -7.74
C GLN A 20 4.51 6.08 -6.85
N GLN A 21 4.56 6.76 -5.70
CA GLN A 21 5.63 6.58 -4.72
C GLN A 21 5.68 5.14 -4.19
N PHE A 22 4.53 4.53 -3.93
CA PHE A 22 4.44 3.14 -3.48
C PHE A 22 4.99 2.15 -4.52
N LEU A 23 4.65 2.35 -5.80
CA LEU A 23 5.14 1.51 -6.90
C LEU A 23 6.64 1.66 -7.10
N GLU A 24 7.16 2.89 -7.00
CA GLU A 24 8.61 3.17 -7.05
C GLU A 24 9.33 2.49 -5.88
N MET A 25 8.81 2.59 -4.66
CA MET A 25 9.35 1.86 -3.51
C MET A 25 9.35 0.35 -3.73
N CYS A 26 8.22 -0.22 -4.22
CA CYS A 26 8.09 -1.64 -4.49
C CYS A 26 9.06 -2.15 -5.57
N SER A 27 9.48 -1.30 -6.51
CA SER A 27 10.42 -1.68 -7.57
C SER A 27 11.78 -2.14 -7.05
N SER A 28 12.17 -1.69 -5.86
CA SER A 28 13.41 -2.09 -5.20
C SER A 28 13.33 -3.48 -4.54
N TYR A 29 12.13 -4.01 -4.32
CA TYR A 29 11.90 -5.30 -3.67
C TYR A 29 11.78 -6.40 -4.72
N ILE A 30 12.89 -7.05 -5.02
CA ILE A 30 12.93 -8.23 -5.89
C ILE A 30 13.21 -9.47 -5.04
N VAL A 31 12.20 -10.35 -4.93
CA VAL A 31 12.32 -11.63 -4.23
C VAL A 31 12.23 -12.75 -5.26
N LYS A 32 13.27 -13.58 -5.38
CA LYS A 32 13.29 -14.71 -6.32
C LYS A 32 12.10 -15.64 -6.05
N GLY A 33 11.37 -15.99 -7.11
CA GLY A 33 10.22 -16.90 -7.03
C GLY A 33 8.92 -16.26 -6.50
N VAL A 34 8.91 -14.96 -6.21
CA VAL A 34 7.69 -14.22 -5.83
C VAL A 34 7.36 -13.22 -6.93
N SER A 35 6.09 -13.16 -7.35
CA SER A 35 5.67 -12.17 -8.35
C SER A 35 5.75 -10.75 -7.77
N PRO A 36 6.14 -9.75 -8.57
CA PRO A 36 6.14 -8.34 -8.15
C PRO A 36 4.79 -7.88 -7.58
N ASP A 37 3.68 -8.38 -8.15
CA ASP A 37 2.34 -8.08 -7.66
C ASP A 37 2.06 -8.69 -6.29
N ALA A 38 2.54 -9.90 -5.99
CA ALA A 38 2.43 -10.47 -4.65
C ALA A 38 3.24 -9.66 -3.62
N ILE A 39 4.40 -9.12 -4.01
CA ILE A 39 5.19 -8.23 -3.15
C ILE A 39 4.42 -6.93 -2.90
N ARG A 40 3.89 -6.30 -3.96
CA ARG A 40 3.06 -5.09 -3.85
C ARG A 40 1.86 -5.31 -2.94
N LEU A 41 1.09 -6.38 -3.15
CA LEU A 41 -0.09 -6.69 -2.33
C LEU A 41 0.27 -6.89 -0.85
N ARG A 42 1.40 -7.55 -0.56
CA ARG A 42 1.87 -7.75 0.82
C ARG A 42 2.37 -6.46 1.47
N LEU A 43 2.97 -5.55 0.71
CA LEU A 43 3.52 -4.29 1.21
C LEU A 43 2.48 -3.16 1.30
N PHE A 44 1.42 -3.23 0.49
CA PHE A 44 0.41 -2.18 0.41
C PHE A 44 -0.21 -1.77 1.76
N PRO A 45 -0.55 -2.69 2.69
CA PRO A 45 -1.13 -2.33 3.99
C PRO A 45 -0.17 -1.56 4.91
N PHE A 46 1.14 -1.65 4.65
CA PHE A 46 2.17 -0.90 5.37
C PHE A 46 2.31 0.53 4.84
N SER A 47 1.86 0.80 3.61
CA SER A 47 1.79 2.14 3.03
C SER A 47 0.61 2.97 3.56
N LEU A 48 -0.36 2.32 4.22
CA LEU A 48 -1.59 2.94 4.72
C LEU A 48 -1.51 3.23 6.23
N LEU A 49 -2.26 4.24 6.66
CA LEU A 49 -2.46 4.59 8.07
C LEU A 49 -3.92 4.97 8.33
N GLY A 50 -4.31 5.06 9.60
CA GLY A 50 -5.60 5.59 10.02
C GLY A 50 -6.79 4.89 9.36
N ARG A 51 -7.72 5.70 8.83
CA ARG A 51 -8.96 5.21 8.22
C ARG A 51 -8.73 4.42 6.94
N ALA A 52 -7.72 4.78 6.14
CA ALA A 52 -7.38 4.04 4.93
C ALA A 52 -6.96 2.59 5.25
N LYS A 53 -6.13 2.40 6.28
CA LYS A 53 -5.71 1.07 6.72
C LYS A 53 -6.88 0.25 7.30
N GLN A 54 -7.75 0.88 8.09
CA GLN A 54 -8.96 0.25 8.62
C GLN A 54 -9.88 -0.22 7.49
N TRP A 55 -10.13 0.64 6.51
CA TRP A 55 -10.93 0.31 5.33
C TRP A 55 -10.36 -0.88 4.57
N PHE A 56 -9.04 -0.92 4.37
CA PHE A 56 -8.38 -2.03 3.66
C PHE A 56 -8.66 -3.38 4.33
N TYR A 57 -8.47 -3.47 5.65
CA TYR A 57 -8.71 -4.72 6.38
C TYR A 57 -10.20 -5.08 6.51
N ALA A 58 -11.08 -4.09 6.62
CA ALA A 58 -12.53 -4.33 6.64
C ALA A 58 -13.03 -4.95 5.34
N ASN A 59 -12.45 -4.58 4.19
CA ASN A 59 -12.81 -5.16 2.89
C ASN A 59 -12.13 -6.52 2.65
N CYS A 60 -10.94 -6.76 3.19
CA CYS A 60 -10.32 -8.10 3.13
C CYS A 60 -11.17 -9.17 3.85
N ALA A 61 -11.89 -8.81 4.91
CA ALA A 61 -12.79 -9.73 5.60
C ALA A 61 -14.04 -10.15 4.77
N MET A 62 -14.30 -9.51 3.63
CA MET A 62 -15.41 -9.86 2.73
C MET A 62 -15.01 -10.77 1.56
N VAL A 63 -13.73 -11.19 1.46
CA VAL A 63 -13.24 -12.07 0.39
C VAL A 63 -13.14 -13.54 0.82
N ASP A 64 -13.45 -13.86 2.08
CA ASP A 64 -13.56 -15.24 2.61
C ASP A 64 -15.02 -15.78 2.52
N THR A 65 -15.70 -15.63 1.39
CA THR A 65 -16.99 -16.31 1.08
C THR A 65 -17.00 -16.72 -0.38
#